data_AF-A0A852TM58-F1
#
_entry.id   AF-A0A852TM58-F1
#
_cell.length_a   1.000
_cell.length_b   1.000
_cell.length_c   1.000
_cell.angle_alpha   90.00
_cell.angle_beta   90.00
_cell.angle_gamma   90.00
#
_symmetry.space_group_name_H-M   'P 1'
#
loop_
_entity.id
_entity.type
_entity.pdbx_description
1 polymer ?
#
loop_
_entity_poly.entity_id
_entity_poly.type
_entity_poly.pdbx_seq_one_letter_code
_entity_poly.pdbx_strand_id
1 'polypeptide(L)'
;MKLIDFEQAIDNRILKRGLDYFDQGHVVSLETKDKKKYKARVDGSEVYRVEISLNLNDEIEESYCDCPYDLGEFCKHEAAVLFALRNRKTFGEPAVVVENDLKQILAEQNKDELVRILLEISDDYPDIEKRLLFKFANNEDEITASKKLIREYINHAKRNGFIDWRHVDSALQGAEMTLKKAQEKIEMGDSETAVLLALEVLSPVVKMIQYCDDSNGGVSFIMNWAISTIEQAVTTNLEQLDEKEQKKLFEVILKEALKKQFDGWSDWRFELLNVCAIFSHKKDLRKKLEKQLEMLEQKAGTSWGEEYEKKQVKLLQFEIIEKCDGTSAAEKFIYKNIKISDFREKAITRALQNSDYEKVLELSISGEEVDKGYRGLVHKWQEYRYQAYEGLDDVENQRKLAYEFLFNHEYSYYMKLKELYELDEWPEVLGRLIEAFEKERYQSTVYIEILKEEKLTQQIIEYCKKHKSLIMDLYPYLMESHFEEANDQFINYIELSAEGTSDRRGYRNVCKLIKTYKKAFGTIHSHKLIGELKQRYQKRPAFIDELGKIR
;
A
#
# COMPACT_ATOMS: atom_id res chain seq x y z
N MET A 1 -20.14 -15.88 -8.06
CA MET A 1 -20.78 -17.06 -7.42
C MET A 1 -22.25 -16.71 -7.16
N LYS A 2 -23.22 -17.58 -7.50
CA LYS A 2 -24.64 -17.30 -7.24
C LYS A 2 -25.06 -17.88 -5.90
N LEU A 3 -26.04 -17.25 -5.26
CA LEU A 3 -26.60 -17.75 -3.99
C LEU A 3 -27.26 -19.13 -4.15
N ILE A 4 -27.70 -19.52 -5.35
CA ILE A 4 -28.34 -20.83 -5.55
C ILE A 4 -27.35 -21.99 -5.54
N ASP A 5 -26.10 -21.75 -5.96
CA ASP A 5 -25.07 -22.78 -6.22
C ASP A 5 -23.73 -22.50 -5.52
N PHE A 6 -23.73 -21.66 -4.47
CA PHE A 6 -22.52 -21.27 -3.73
C PHE A 6 -21.71 -22.46 -3.18
N GLU A 7 -22.37 -23.60 -2.95
CA GLU A 7 -21.77 -24.86 -2.51
C GLU A 7 -20.73 -25.43 -3.49
N GLN A 8 -20.73 -24.99 -4.76
CA GLN A 8 -19.73 -25.42 -5.74
C GLN A 8 -18.39 -24.68 -5.60
N ALA A 9 -18.38 -23.53 -4.92
CA ALA A 9 -17.22 -22.65 -4.81
C ALA A 9 -16.55 -22.68 -3.42
N ILE A 10 -17.23 -23.21 -2.40
CA ILE A 10 -16.70 -23.29 -1.03
C ILE A 10 -16.17 -24.71 -0.74
N ASP A 11 -15.07 -24.81 0.00
CA ASP A 11 -14.50 -26.10 0.42
C ASP A 11 -15.53 -26.96 1.18
N ASN A 12 -15.63 -28.25 0.82
CA ASN A 12 -16.61 -29.20 1.38
C ASN A 12 -16.56 -29.31 2.92
N ARG A 13 -15.39 -29.17 3.53
CA ARG A 13 -15.25 -29.23 5.00
C ARG A 13 -15.83 -28.00 5.67
N ILE A 14 -15.73 -26.83 5.03
CA ILE A 14 -16.30 -25.57 5.50
C ILE A 14 -17.82 -25.58 5.29
N LEU A 15 -18.29 -26.03 4.12
CA LEU A 15 -19.71 -26.17 3.83
C LEU A 15 -20.42 -27.07 4.81
N LYS A 16 -19.85 -28.24 5.11
CA LYS A 16 -20.45 -29.17 6.08
C LYS A 16 -20.63 -28.51 7.45
N ARG A 17 -19.62 -27.77 7.93
CA ARG A 17 -19.69 -27.05 9.20
C ARG A 17 -20.66 -25.87 9.16
N GLY A 18 -20.74 -25.16 8.03
CA GLY A 18 -21.70 -24.07 7.84
C GLY A 18 -23.14 -24.56 7.83
N LEU A 19 -23.39 -25.71 7.18
CA LEU A 19 -24.68 -26.38 7.20
C LEU A 19 -25.04 -26.83 8.62
N ASP A 20 -24.12 -27.47 9.34
CA ASP A 20 -24.32 -27.86 10.74
C ASP A 20 -24.68 -26.63 11.61
N TYR A 21 -24.05 -25.47 11.36
CA TYR A 21 -24.33 -24.24 12.10
C TYR A 21 -25.72 -23.67 11.78
N PHE A 22 -26.10 -23.70 10.52
CA PHE A 22 -27.43 -23.29 10.06
C PHE A 22 -28.52 -24.20 10.65
N ASP A 23 -28.38 -25.52 10.53
CA ASP A 23 -29.36 -26.51 11.00
C ASP A 23 -29.54 -26.48 12.53
N GLN A 24 -28.49 -26.10 13.28
CA GLN A 24 -28.53 -25.95 14.73
C GLN A 24 -29.04 -24.58 15.20
N GLY A 25 -29.40 -23.67 14.29
CA GLY A 25 -29.96 -22.37 14.64
C GLY A 25 -28.94 -21.35 15.14
N HIS A 26 -27.65 -21.50 14.83
CA HIS A 26 -26.60 -20.57 15.27
C HIS A 26 -26.63 -19.23 14.52
N VAL A 27 -27.38 -19.10 13.42
CA VAL A 27 -27.64 -17.80 12.78
C VAL A 27 -28.72 -17.07 13.58
N VAL A 28 -28.29 -16.34 14.62
CA VAL A 28 -29.19 -15.73 15.61
C VAL A 28 -29.86 -14.43 15.12
N SER A 29 -29.29 -13.75 14.12
CA SER A 29 -29.98 -12.65 13.44
C SER A 29 -29.61 -12.58 11.96
N LEU A 30 -30.55 -12.12 11.13
CA LEU A 30 -30.36 -11.88 9.69
C LEU A 30 -31.21 -10.69 9.21
N GLU A 31 -30.57 -9.53 9.18
CA GLU A 31 -31.17 -8.22 8.89
C GLU A 31 -30.86 -7.78 7.45
N THR A 32 -31.75 -7.00 6.83
CA THR A 32 -31.51 -6.35 5.53
C THR A 32 -32.28 -5.04 5.44
N LYS A 33 -31.67 -4.01 4.86
CA LYS A 33 -32.32 -2.69 4.66
C LYS A 33 -32.82 -2.46 3.23
N ASP A 34 -32.16 -3.06 2.23
CA ASP A 34 -32.37 -2.74 0.81
C ASP A 34 -32.45 -3.99 -0.09
N LYS A 35 -32.63 -5.19 0.50
CA LYS A 35 -32.62 -6.51 -0.18
C LYS A 35 -31.32 -6.86 -0.93
N LYS A 36 -30.31 -5.98 -0.87
CA LYS A 36 -28.99 -6.16 -1.48
C LYS A 36 -27.93 -6.42 -0.42
N LYS A 37 -28.00 -5.73 0.72
CA LYS A 37 -27.07 -5.90 1.83
C LYS A 37 -27.73 -6.62 3.00
N TYR A 38 -27.07 -7.67 3.47
CA TYR A 38 -27.52 -8.52 4.57
C TYR A 38 -26.49 -8.46 5.69
N LYS A 39 -26.95 -8.24 6.91
CA LYS A 39 -26.13 -8.29 8.12
C LYS A 39 -26.65 -9.38 9.02
N ALA A 40 -25.77 -10.26 9.48
CA ALA A 40 -26.14 -11.37 10.33
C ALA A 40 -25.25 -11.43 11.57
N ARG A 41 -25.80 -12.01 12.64
CA ARG A 41 -25.04 -12.43 13.81
C ARG A 41 -25.06 -13.95 13.87
N VAL A 42 -23.90 -14.55 14.03
CA VAL A 42 -23.74 -16.01 14.11
C VAL A 42 -23.09 -16.36 15.45
N ASP A 43 -23.78 -17.16 16.24
CA ASP A 43 -23.29 -17.66 17.53
C ASP A 43 -22.22 -18.74 17.30
N GLY A 44 -21.17 -18.71 18.12
CA GLY A 44 -19.95 -19.48 17.92
C GLY A 44 -19.15 -19.62 19.21
N SER A 45 -17.82 -19.45 19.16
CA SER A 45 -17.05 -19.21 20.39
C SER A 45 -17.36 -17.83 21.00
N GLU A 46 -17.73 -16.89 20.14
CA GLU A 46 -18.27 -15.56 20.43
C GLU A 46 -19.32 -15.25 19.35
N VAL A 47 -20.06 -14.15 19.48
CA VAL A 47 -21.03 -13.73 18.46
C VAL A 47 -20.30 -12.98 17.34
N TYR A 48 -20.25 -13.59 16.16
CA TYR A 48 -19.58 -13.03 15.00
C TYR A 48 -20.54 -12.25 14.09
N ARG A 49 -20.08 -11.12 13.54
CA ARG A 49 -20.81 -10.34 12.54
C ARG A 49 -20.45 -10.82 11.14
N VAL A 50 -21.48 -11.10 10.34
CA VAL A 50 -21.35 -11.48 8.95
C VAL A 50 -22.08 -10.45 8.08
N GLU A 51 -21.43 -9.94 7.04
CA GLU A 51 -22.03 -9.02 6.07
C GLU A 51 -21.95 -9.64 4.66
N ILE A 52 -23.09 -9.72 3.95
CA ILE A 52 -23.17 -10.28 2.59
C ILE A 52 -23.88 -9.28 1.67
N SER A 53 -23.25 -8.98 0.54
CA SER A 53 -23.80 -8.13 -0.53
C SER A 53 -24.17 -8.98 -1.74
N LEU A 54 -25.42 -8.86 -2.20
CA LEU A 54 -25.94 -9.51 -3.40
C LEU A 54 -26.28 -8.47 -4.49
N ASN A 55 -25.96 -8.79 -5.74
CA ASN A 55 -26.40 -8.00 -6.89
C ASN A 55 -27.86 -8.31 -7.30
N LEU A 56 -28.34 -7.62 -8.35
CA LEU A 56 -29.71 -7.81 -8.87
C LEU A 56 -29.99 -9.23 -9.40
N ASN A 57 -28.95 -10.02 -9.69
CA ASN A 57 -29.03 -11.38 -10.21
C ASN A 57 -28.72 -12.44 -9.13
N ASP A 58 -28.73 -12.05 -7.85
CA ASP A 58 -28.40 -12.90 -6.70
C ASP A 58 -26.99 -13.51 -6.73
N GLU A 59 -26.05 -12.81 -7.38
CA GLU A 59 -24.63 -13.11 -7.25
C GLU A 59 -24.07 -12.42 -6.02
N ILE A 60 -23.22 -13.15 -5.30
CA ILE A 60 -22.51 -12.66 -4.13
C ILE A 60 -21.38 -11.77 -4.63
N GLU A 61 -21.50 -10.46 -4.40
CA GLU A 61 -20.46 -9.47 -4.72
C GLU A 61 -19.41 -9.41 -3.62
N GLU A 62 -19.86 -9.42 -2.36
CA GLU A 62 -18.99 -9.35 -1.18
C GLU A 62 -19.53 -10.24 -0.07
N SER A 63 -18.61 -10.86 0.66
CA SER A 63 -18.86 -11.62 1.88
C SER A 63 -17.76 -11.29 2.87
N TYR A 64 -18.14 -10.96 4.10
CA TYR A 64 -17.21 -10.66 5.18
C TYR A 64 -17.68 -11.24 6.49
N CYS A 65 -16.74 -11.75 7.29
CA CYS A 65 -16.96 -12.12 8.68
C CYS A 65 -15.81 -11.63 9.56
N ASP A 66 -16.13 -11.11 10.74
CA ASP A 66 -15.16 -10.65 11.75
C ASP A 66 -14.49 -11.79 12.55
N CYS A 67 -14.73 -13.05 12.18
CA CYS A 67 -14.15 -14.19 12.88
C CYS A 67 -12.65 -14.36 12.56
N PRO A 68 -11.83 -14.89 13.49
CA PRO A 68 -10.37 -14.97 13.36
C PRO A 68 -9.88 -16.08 12.41
N TYR A 69 -10.71 -16.53 11.47
CA TYR A 69 -10.39 -17.61 10.54
C TYR A 69 -9.66 -17.07 9.30
N ASP A 70 -8.44 -17.57 9.02
CA ASP A 70 -7.57 -17.09 7.93
C ASP A 70 -7.19 -18.17 6.90
N LEU A 71 -7.72 -19.39 7.04
CA LEU A 71 -7.31 -20.56 6.25
C LEU A 71 -8.07 -20.71 4.91
N GLY A 72 -8.88 -19.72 4.51
CA GLY A 72 -9.60 -19.71 3.24
C GLY A 72 -10.50 -18.48 3.07
N GLU A 73 -11.06 -18.32 1.86
CA GLU A 73 -11.88 -17.16 1.47
C GLU A 73 -13.24 -17.07 2.19
N PHE A 74 -13.78 -18.22 2.63
CA PHE A 74 -15.04 -18.28 3.37
C PHE A 74 -14.84 -19.03 4.68
N CYS A 75 -15.44 -18.53 5.74
CA CYS A 75 -15.55 -19.25 7.00
C CYS A 75 -16.87 -20.01 7.11
N LYS A 76 -16.99 -20.84 8.16
CA LYS A 76 -18.23 -21.59 8.43
C LYS A 76 -19.43 -20.68 8.76
N HIS A 77 -19.20 -19.49 9.30
CA HIS A 77 -20.27 -18.55 9.65
C HIS A 77 -20.87 -17.91 8.38
N GLU A 78 -20.03 -17.54 7.42
CA GLU A 78 -20.47 -17.05 6.10
C GLU A 78 -21.26 -18.12 5.35
N ALA A 79 -20.75 -19.35 5.33
CA ALA A 79 -21.48 -20.48 4.75
C ALA A 79 -22.85 -20.67 5.42
N ALA A 80 -22.95 -20.62 6.76
CA ALA A 80 -24.22 -20.71 7.49
C ALA A 80 -25.21 -19.60 7.11
N VAL A 81 -24.73 -18.37 6.94
CA VAL A 81 -25.56 -17.23 6.52
C VAL A 81 -26.00 -17.38 5.06
N LEU A 82 -25.16 -17.91 4.17
CA LEU A 82 -25.55 -18.22 2.79
C LEU A 82 -26.64 -19.29 2.73
N PHE A 83 -26.57 -20.34 3.56
CA PHE A 83 -27.65 -21.31 3.73
C PHE A 83 -28.94 -20.64 4.20
N ALA A 84 -28.87 -19.78 5.21
CA ALA A 84 -30.02 -19.03 5.73
C ALA A 84 -30.65 -18.10 4.67
N LEU A 85 -29.83 -17.40 3.89
CA LEU A 85 -30.29 -16.53 2.80
C LEU A 85 -30.95 -17.30 1.67
N ARG A 86 -30.36 -18.45 1.27
CA ARG A 86 -30.96 -19.33 0.26
C ARG A 86 -32.30 -19.87 0.74
N ASN A 87 -32.38 -20.32 2.01
CA ASN A 87 -33.62 -20.86 2.56
C ASN A 87 -34.72 -19.78 2.61
N ARG A 88 -34.37 -18.57 3.07
CA ARG A 88 -35.27 -17.41 3.11
C ARG A 88 -35.87 -17.06 1.74
N LYS A 89 -35.04 -17.06 0.68
CA LYS A 89 -35.51 -16.75 -0.69
C LYS A 89 -36.33 -17.88 -1.31
N THR A 90 -36.06 -19.13 -0.93
CA THR A 90 -36.70 -20.30 -1.54
C THR A 90 -38.05 -20.63 -0.89
N PHE A 91 -38.17 -20.47 0.42
CA PHE A 91 -39.36 -20.92 1.18
C PHE A 91 -40.18 -19.77 1.79
N GLY A 92 -39.72 -18.52 1.65
CA GLY A 92 -40.52 -17.34 2.03
C GLY A 92 -40.83 -17.25 3.52
N GLU A 93 -39.93 -17.75 4.39
CA GLU A 93 -40.13 -17.66 5.84
C GLU A 93 -40.20 -16.20 6.31
N PRO A 94 -41.21 -15.84 7.15
CA PRO A 94 -41.33 -14.50 7.69
C PRO A 94 -40.16 -14.22 8.63
N ALA A 95 -39.64 -13.00 8.54
CA ALA A 95 -38.56 -12.54 9.39
C ALA A 95 -38.94 -12.69 10.87
N VAL A 96 -38.08 -13.31 11.66
CA VAL A 96 -37.99 -13.00 13.09
C VAL A 96 -37.45 -11.56 13.16
N VAL A 97 -38.36 -10.59 13.02
CA VAL A 97 -38.10 -9.20 13.35
C VAL A 97 -38.20 -9.10 14.86
N VAL A 98 -37.09 -9.32 15.54
CA VAL A 98 -36.87 -8.61 16.82
C VAL A 98 -35.97 -7.44 16.48
N GLU A 99 -36.57 -6.47 15.81
CA GLU A 99 -36.09 -5.10 15.89
C GLU A 99 -36.44 -4.61 17.30
N ASN A 100 -35.63 -5.01 18.29
CA ASN A 100 -35.43 -4.06 19.37
C ASN A 100 -34.62 -2.95 18.71
N ASP A 101 -35.30 -1.99 18.08
CA ASP A 101 -34.68 -0.74 17.72
C ASP A 101 -34.29 -0.09 19.04
N LEU A 102 -33.12 -0.49 19.55
CA LEU A 102 -32.56 -0.02 20.80
C LEU A 102 -32.50 1.50 20.78
N LYS A 103 -32.33 2.10 19.60
CA LYS A 103 -32.39 3.55 19.45
C LYS A 103 -33.79 4.09 19.75
N GLN A 104 -34.86 3.46 19.25
CA GLN A 104 -36.23 3.85 19.56
C GLN A 104 -36.57 3.62 21.04
N ILE A 105 -36.21 2.46 21.59
CA ILE A 105 -36.45 2.12 23.01
C ILE A 105 -35.74 3.11 23.94
N LEU A 106 -34.48 3.47 23.63
CA LEU A 106 -33.72 4.48 24.37
C LEU A 106 -34.31 5.88 24.15
N ALA A 107 -34.79 6.22 22.96
CA ALA A 107 -35.40 7.52 22.68
C ALA A 107 -36.74 7.73 23.41
N GLU A 108 -37.45 6.65 23.75
CA GLU A 108 -38.70 6.68 24.52
C GLU A 108 -38.46 6.78 26.06
N GLN A 109 -37.23 6.55 26.52
CA GLN A 109 -36.89 6.72 27.94
C GLN A 109 -36.78 8.20 28.32
N ASN A 110 -37.07 8.51 29.59
CA ASN A 110 -36.83 9.85 30.11
C ASN A 110 -35.32 10.06 30.40
N LYS A 111 -34.92 11.33 30.54
CA LYS A 111 -33.51 11.71 30.75
C LYS A 111 -32.89 11.03 31.97
N ASP A 112 -33.60 10.94 33.09
CA ASP A 112 -33.07 10.39 34.34
C ASP A 112 -32.84 8.88 34.22
N GLU A 113 -33.71 8.18 33.50
CA GLU A 113 -33.57 6.76 33.19
C GLU A 113 -32.35 6.50 32.30
N LEU A 114 -32.16 7.31 31.26
CA LEU A 114 -31.00 7.22 30.38
C LEU A 114 -29.69 7.50 31.13
N VAL A 115 -29.69 8.48 32.03
CA VAL A 115 -28.52 8.76 32.88
C VAL A 115 -28.23 7.58 33.81
N ARG A 116 -29.26 6.98 34.43
CA ARG A 116 -29.09 5.81 35.29
C ARG A 116 -28.52 4.62 34.52
N ILE A 117 -29.07 4.30 33.35
CA ILE A 117 -28.56 3.22 32.49
C ILE A 117 -27.10 3.46 32.11
N LEU A 118 -26.74 4.70 31.76
CA LEU A 118 -25.35 5.04 31.44
C LEU A 118 -24.41 4.90 32.65
N LEU A 119 -24.88 5.22 33.86
CA LEU A 119 -24.11 5.02 35.09
C LEU A 119 -23.94 3.53 35.42
N GLU A 120 -25.01 2.73 35.32
CA GLU A 120 -24.93 1.27 35.53
C GLU A 120 -23.96 0.60 34.55
N ILE A 121 -24.04 0.97 33.27
CA ILE A 121 -23.11 0.49 32.25
C ILE A 121 -21.67 0.97 32.53
N SER A 122 -21.51 2.18 33.06
CA SER A 122 -20.19 2.73 33.41
C SER A 122 -19.57 2.01 34.61
N ASP A 123 -20.38 1.58 35.59
CA ASP A 123 -19.95 0.78 36.73
C ASP A 123 -19.43 -0.60 36.27
N ASP A 124 -20.13 -1.24 35.34
CA ASP A 124 -19.73 -2.54 34.79
C ASP A 124 -18.52 -2.44 33.83
N TYR A 125 -18.40 -1.33 33.12
CA TYR A 125 -17.36 -1.08 32.12
C TYR A 125 -16.68 0.28 32.37
N PRO A 126 -15.59 0.31 33.15
CA PRO A 126 -14.90 1.55 33.53
C PRO A 126 -14.42 2.41 32.34
N ASP A 127 -14.23 1.82 31.16
CA ASP A 127 -13.86 2.58 29.95
C ASP A 127 -15.02 3.41 29.38
N ILE A 128 -16.27 3.03 29.65
CA ILE A 128 -17.45 3.80 29.24
C ILE A 128 -17.55 5.07 30.10
N GLU A 129 -17.32 4.96 31.41
CA GLU A 129 -17.27 6.12 32.32
C GLU A 129 -16.27 7.17 31.80
N LYS A 130 -15.04 6.74 31.48
CA LYS A 130 -13.98 7.60 30.96
C LYS A 130 -14.39 8.29 29.67
N ARG A 131 -15.01 7.56 28.74
CA ARG A 131 -15.47 8.12 27.45
C ARG A 131 -16.56 9.17 27.65
N LEU A 132 -17.49 8.94 28.59
CA LEU A 132 -18.56 9.89 28.89
C LEU A 132 -18.01 11.16 29.55
N LEU A 133 -17.16 11.02 30.57
CA LEU A 133 -16.48 12.15 31.21
C LEU A 133 -15.67 12.97 30.21
N PHE A 134 -14.95 12.30 29.29
CA PHE A 134 -14.20 12.96 28.23
C PHE A 134 -15.10 13.71 27.25
N LYS A 135 -16.21 13.10 26.84
CA LYS A 135 -17.15 13.68 25.88
C LYS A 135 -17.78 14.98 26.39
N PHE A 136 -18.14 15.02 27.68
CA PHE A 136 -18.91 16.13 28.26
C PHE A 136 -18.10 17.14 29.09
N ALA A 137 -16.76 17.10 29.06
CA ALA A 137 -15.92 18.11 29.71
C ALA A 137 -16.08 19.52 29.06
N ASN A 138 -16.02 20.59 29.86
CA ASN A 138 -16.05 21.99 29.42
C ASN A 138 -14.75 22.41 28.70
N ASN A 139 -14.78 23.43 27.82
CA ASN A 139 -13.67 23.78 26.91
C ASN A 139 -12.25 23.91 27.52
N GLU A 140 -12.05 24.63 28.64
CA GLU A 140 -10.71 24.72 29.28
C GLU A 140 -10.31 23.42 29.99
N ASP A 141 -11.29 22.70 30.53
CA ASP A 141 -11.10 21.36 31.09
C ASP A 141 -10.85 20.31 29.99
N GLU A 142 -11.29 20.57 28.77
CA GLU A 142 -11.32 19.65 27.64
C GLU A 142 -9.92 19.32 27.09
N ILE A 143 -9.09 20.35 26.90
CA ILE A 143 -7.69 20.19 26.47
C ILE A 143 -6.90 19.42 27.54
N THR A 144 -7.09 19.80 28.80
CA THR A 144 -6.43 19.16 29.95
C THR A 144 -6.88 17.71 30.13
N ALA A 145 -8.18 17.45 29.99
CA ALA A 145 -8.75 16.11 30.03
C ALA A 145 -8.25 15.23 28.87
N SER A 146 -8.14 15.78 27.66
CA SER A 146 -7.58 15.09 26.49
C SER A 146 -6.15 14.62 26.76
N LYS A 147 -5.30 15.55 27.23
CA LYS A 147 -3.91 15.23 27.56
C LYS A 147 -3.81 14.13 28.62
N LYS A 148 -4.67 14.16 29.64
CA LYS A 148 -4.72 13.16 30.70
C LYS A 148 -5.16 11.81 30.13
N LEU A 149 -6.24 11.79 29.35
CA LEU A 149 -6.77 10.59 28.70
C LEU A 149 -5.72 9.89 27.83
N ILE A 150 -5.06 10.64 26.94
CA ILE A 150 -4.01 10.11 26.07
C ILE A 150 -2.91 9.44 26.89
N ARG A 151 -2.43 10.10 27.95
CA ARG A 151 -1.39 9.55 28.82
C ARG A 151 -1.86 8.31 29.59
N GLU A 152 -3.11 8.28 30.03
CA GLU A 152 -3.68 7.13 30.73
C GLU A 152 -3.71 5.90 29.82
N TYR A 153 -4.20 6.01 28.58
CA TYR A 153 -4.19 4.90 27.62
C TYR A 153 -2.77 4.41 27.30
N ILE A 154 -1.84 5.34 27.02
CA ILE A 154 -0.43 5.00 26.76
C ILE A 154 0.18 4.26 27.96
N ASN A 155 -0.04 4.75 29.19
CA ASN A 155 0.50 4.14 30.39
C ASN A 155 -0.15 2.78 30.71
N HIS A 156 -1.44 2.61 30.44
CA HIS A 156 -2.14 1.35 30.67
C HIS A 156 -1.68 0.24 29.71
N ALA A 157 -1.37 0.59 28.46
CA ALA A 157 -0.82 -0.35 27.49
C ALA A 157 0.64 -0.73 27.77
N LYS A 158 1.34 0.03 28.61
CA LYS A 158 2.78 -0.12 28.89
C LYS A 158 3.06 -1.27 29.85
N ARG A 159 3.89 -2.22 29.44
CA ARG A 159 4.37 -3.35 30.25
C ARG A 159 5.90 -3.30 30.37
N ASN A 160 6.41 -3.32 31.61
CA ASN A 160 7.86 -3.25 31.89
C ASN A 160 8.59 -2.11 31.19
N GLY A 161 7.95 -0.95 31.04
CA GLY A 161 8.58 0.20 30.40
C GLY A 161 8.39 0.27 28.87
N PHE A 162 7.72 -0.70 28.25
CA PHE A 162 7.60 -0.83 26.80
C PHE A 162 6.16 -1.17 26.35
N ILE A 163 5.78 -0.83 25.12
CA ILE A 163 4.50 -1.19 24.51
C ILE A 163 4.80 -2.11 23.31
N ASP A 164 4.42 -3.38 23.40
CA ASP A 164 4.58 -4.31 22.27
C ASP A 164 3.56 -4.02 21.16
N TRP A 165 3.87 -4.46 19.94
CA TRP A 165 3.04 -4.27 18.73
C TRP A 165 1.56 -4.43 19.04
N ARG A 166 1.16 -5.51 19.70
CA ARG A 166 -0.26 -5.89 19.87
C ARG A 166 -1.05 -4.91 20.74
N HIS A 167 -0.36 -4.07 21.51
CA HIS A 167 -0.97 -3.10 22.40
C HIS A 167 -0.80 -1.66 21.92
N VAL A 168 -0.17 -1.42 20.76
CA VAL A 168 -0.02 -0.06 20.19
C VAL A 168 -1.38 0.57 19.92
N ASP A 169 -2.31 -0.16 19.29
CA ASP A 169 -3.66 0.36 19.00
C ASP A 169 -4.41 0.74 20.29
N SER A 170 -4.26 -0.08 21.34
CA SER A 170 -4.83 0.22 22.66
C SER A 170 -4.19 1.45 23.31
N ALA A 171 -2.88 1.65 23.15
CA ALA A 171 -2.17 2.82 23.64
C ALA A 171 -2.63 4.11 22.95
N LEU A 172 -2.94 4.04 21.66
CA LEU A 172 -3.32 5.17 20.81
C LEU A 172 -4.80 5.55 20.91
N GLN A 173 -5.65 4.71 21.52
CA GLN A 173 -7.09 4.94 21.62
C GLN A 173 -7.45 6.29 22.25
N GLY A 174 -6.71 6.75 23.26
CA GLY A 174 -6.92 8.08 23.85
C GLY A 174 -6.67 9.21 22.84
N ALA A 175 -5.65 9.07 21.98
CA ALA A 175 -5.37 10.03 20.93
C ALA A 175 -6.45 10.03 19.84
N GLU A 176 -6.92 8.85 19.41
CA GLU A 176 -8.02 8.75 18.44
C GLU A 176 -9.29 9.44 18.93
N MET A 177 -9.64 9.26 20.22
CA MET A 177 -10.81 9.92 20.80
C MET A 177 -10.65 11.44 20.79
N THR A 178 -9.46 11.94 21.15
CA THR A 178 -9.16 13.37 21.09
C THR A 178 -9.25 13.92 19.66
N LEU A 179 -8.76 13.19 18.66
CA LEU A 179 -8.83 13.62 17.25
C LEU A 179 -10.26 13.59 16.69
N LYS A 180 -11.06 12.57 17.03
CA LYS A 180 -12.50 12.56 16.69
C LYS A 180 -13.22 13.77 17.28
N LYS A 181 -12.89 14.13 18.52
CA LYS A 181 -13.45 15.32 19.17
C LYS A 181 -12.99 16.61 18.50
N ALA A 182 -11.72 16.70 18.11
CA ALA A 182 -11.22 17.82 17.34
C ALA A 182 -11.97 17.98 16.00
N GLN A 183 -12.31 16.87 15.33
CA GLN A 183 -13.12 16.88 14.13
C GLN A 183 -14.53 17.44 14.36
N GLU A 184 -15.20 17.01 15.44
CA GLU A 184 -16.51 17.56 15.83
C GLU A 184 -16.45 19.07 16.07
N LYS A 185 -15.34 19.59 16.64
CA LYS A 185 -15.14 21.03 16.84
C LYS A 185 -14.99 21.78 15.51
N ILE A 186 -14.32 21.19 14.51
CA ILE A 186 -14.25 21.76 13.15
C ILE A 186 -15.65 21.90 12.57
N GLU A 187 -16.48 20.85 12.67
CA GLU A 187 -17.86 20.85 12.18
C GLU A 187 -18.74 21.92 12.86
N MET A 188 -18.44 22.24 14.12
CA MET A 188 -19.11 23.30 14.89
C MET A 188 -18.55 24.71 14.62
N GLY A 189 -17.51 24.85 13.80
CA GLY A 189 -16.85 26.14 13.52
C GLY A 189 -15.83 26.58 14.58
N ASP A 190 -15.54 25.75 15.59
CA ASP A 190 -14.57 26.04 16.66
C ASP A 190 -13.17 25.57 16.25
N SER A 191 -12.56 26.30 15.31
CA SER A 191 -11.21 26.00 14.81
C SER A 191 -10.14 26.10 15.89
N GLU A 192 -10.31 26.99 16.87
CA GLU A 192 -9.31 27.16 17.93
C GLU A 192 -9.21 25.92 18.81
N THR A 193 -10.35 25.45 19.33
CA THR A 193 -10.37 24.25 20.17
C THR A 193 -9.93 23.02 19.37
N ALA A 194 -10.32 22.90 18.10
CA ALA A 194 -9.87 21.81 17.23
C ALA A 194 -8.34 21.75 17.10
N VAL A 195 -7.70 22.89 16.79
CA VAL A 195 -6.24 22.98 16.70
C VAL A 195 -5.57 22.62 18.03
N LEU A 196 -6.07 23.17 19.15
CA LEU A 196 -5.49 22.89 20.47
C LEU A 196 -5.61 21.41 20.87
N LEU A 197 -6.74 20.76 20.58
CA LEU A 197 -6.93 19.32 20.83
C LEU A 197 -5.96 18.46 20.02
N ALA A 198 -5.83 18.75 18.72
CA ALA A 198 -4.92 18.00 17.86
C ALA A 198 -3.45 18.23 18.22
N LEU A 199 -3.05 19.44 18.62
CA LEU A 199 -1.70 19.72 19.11
C LEU A 199 -1.35 18.94 20.39
N GLU A 200 -2.32 18.73 21.29
CA GLU A 200 -2.12 17.96 22.52
C GLU A 200 -1.81 16.47 22.27
N VAL A 201 -2.21 15.93 21.11
CA VAL A 201 -1.91 14.55 20.70
C VAL A 201 -0.43 14.38 20.35
N LEU A 202 0.19 15.36 19.72
CA LEU A 202 1.52 15.22 19.12
C LEU A 202 2.59 14.88 20.16
N SER A 203 2.67 15.63 21.26
CA SER A 203 3.77 15.48 22.23
C SER A 203 3.79 14.12 22.96
N PRO A 204 2.67 13.60 23.50
CA PRO A 204 2.64 12.27 24.08
C PRO A 204 2.95 11.16 23.07
N VAL A 205 2.41 11.27 21.85
CA VAL A 205 2.51 10.22 20.83
C VAL A 205 3.92 10.14 20.22
N VAL A 206 4.57 11.27 19.88
CA VAL A 206 5.98 11.26 19.44
C VAL A 206 6.90 10.65 20.48
N LYS A 207 6.68 10.97 21.76
CA LYS A 207 7.48 10.38 22.84
C LYS A 207 7.29 8.88 22.96
N MET A 208 6.10 8.37 22.62
CA MET A 208 5.78 6.95 22.67
C MET A 208 6.68 6.11 21.78
N ILE A 209 7.14 6.66 20.64
CA ILE A 209 8.04 5.98 19.70
C ILE A 209 9.30 5.44 20.37
N GLN A 210 9.80 6.14 21.39
CA GLN A 210 11.02 5.75 22.10
C GLN A 210 10.84 4.48 22.96
N TYR A 211 9.61 4.01 23.15
CA TYR A 211 9.28 2.86 23.99
C TYR A 211 8.10 2.03 23.47
N CYS A 212 7.85 2.01 22.16
CA CYS A 212 6.88 1.13 21.53
C CYS A 212 7.42 0.42 20.29
N ASP A 213 6.87 -0.74 19.98
CA ASP A 213 7.07 -1.44 18.71
C ASP A 213 6.03 -0.97 17.68
N ASP A 214 6.35 0.10 16.94
CA ASP A 214 5.49 0.68 15.90
C ASP A 214 5.66 0.03 14.52
N SER A 215 6.00 -1.26 14.46
CA SER A 215 6.19 -1.96 13.17
C SER A 215 4.95 -1.94 12.27
N ASN A 216 3.75 -1.72 12.83
CA ASN A 216 2.49 -1.59 12.11
C ASN A 216 2.15 -0.14 11.70
N GLY A 217 3.00 0.84 12.06
CA GLY A 217 2.88 2.25 11.65
C GLY A 217 1.76 3.05 12.32
N GLY A 218 1.20 2.58 13.44
CA GLY A 218 0.10 3.23 14.16
C GLY A 218 0.46 4.62 14.69
N VAL A 219 1.70 4.83 15.15
CA VAL A 219 2.16 6.15 15.60
C VAL A 219 2.16 7.13 14.45
N SER A 220 2.75 6.73 13.32
CA SER A 220 2.81 7.58 12.13
C SER A 220 1.40 7.94 11.63
N PHE A 221 0.47 6.98 11.66
CA PHE A 221 -0.93 7.22 11.33
C PHE A 221 -1.58 8.30 12.23
N ILE A 222 -1.45 8.19 13.55
CA ILE A 222 -2.04 9.15 14.50
C ILE A 222 -1.39 10.54 14.39
N MET A 223 -0.06 10.59 14.18
CA MET A 223 0.66 11.84 13.97
C MET A 223 0.17 12.57 12.72
N ASN A 224 0.05 11.85 11.60
CA ASN A 224 -0.42 12.41 10.34
C ASN A 224 -1.90 12.83 10.44
N TRP A 225 -2.75 12.05 11.12
CA TRP A 225 -4.14 12.44 11.38
C TRP A 225 -4.20 13.73 12.22
N ALA A 226 -3.42 13.83 13.29
CA ALA A 226 -3.38 15.04 14.12
C ALA A 226 -2.98 16.28 13.30
N ILE A 227 -1.94 16.18 12.48
CA ILE A 227 -1.48 17.31 11.66
C ILE A 227 -2.50 17.66 10.57
N SER A 228 -3.10 16.66 9.92
CA SER A 228 -4.18 16.85 8.96
C SER A 228 -5.42 17.52 9.59
N THR A 229 -5.77 17.17 10.83
CA THR A 229 -6.85 17.83 11.58
C THR A 229 -6.51 19.30 11.88
N ILE A 230 -5.25 19.61 12.23
CA ILE A 230 -4.80 21.00 12.41
C ILE A 230 -4.93 21.78 11.10
N GLU A 231 -4.45 21.21 9.99
CA GLU A 231 -4.57 21.81 8.66
C GLU A 231 -6.04 22.05 8.27
N GLN A 232 -6.91 21.05 8.45
CA GLN A 232 -8.32 21.15 8.15
C GLN A 232 -9.01 22.24 9.00
N ALA A 233 -8.70 22.29 10.31
CA ALA A 233 -9.26 23.31 11.20
C ALA A 233 -8.85 24.73 10.79
N VAL A 234 -7.62 24.91 10.30
CA VAL A 234 -7.11 26.20 9.81
C VAL A 234 -7.73 26.56 8.46
N THR A 235 -7.82 25.62 7.53
CA THR A 235 -8.27 25.87 6.14
C THR A 235 -9.77 26.08 6.03
N THR A 236 -10.57 25.27 6.73
CA THR A 236 -12.05 25.26 6.60
C THR A 236 -12.68 26.61 6.96
N ASN A 237 -12.15 27.28 7.99
CA ASN A 237 -12.71 28.52 8.51
C ASN A 237 -11.79 29.73 8.31
N LEU A 238 -10.76 29.64 7.45
CA LEU A 238 -9.73 30.68 7.32
C LEU A 238 -10.30 32.08 7.05
N GLU A 239 -11.31 32.17 6.20
CA GLU A 239 -11.98 33.43 5.83
C GLU A 239 -12.87 33.98 6.95
N GLN A 240 -13.31 33.14 7.89
CA GLN A 240 -14.19 33.51 9.00
C GLN A 240 -13.40 33.96 10.24
N LEU A 241 -12.15 33.51 10.37
CA LEU A 241 -11.26 33.86 11.47
C LEU A 241 -10.75 35.30 11.34
N ASP A 242 -10.86 36.07 12.42
CA ASP A 242 -10.32 37.41 12.46
C ASP A 242 -8.77 37.42 12.48
N GLU A 243 -8.16 38.59 12.30
CA GLU A 243 -6.70 38.67 12.24
C GLU A 243 -5.99 38.23 13.53
N LYS A 244 -6.64 38.42 14.67
CA LYS A 244 -6.11 38.07 15.99
C LYS A 244 -6.18 36.56 16.21
N GLU A 245 -7.27 35.92 15.80
CA GLU A 245 -7.46 34.47 15.82
C GLU A 245 -6.47 33.79 14.89
N GLN A 246 -6.34 34.24 13.64
CA GLN A 246 -5.36 33.70 12.70
C GLN A 246 -3.92 33.82 13.23
N LYS A 247 -3.57 34.97 13.81
CA LYS A 247 -2.25 35.16 14.46
C LYS A 247 -2.06 34.21 15.64
N LYS A 248 -3.08 34.00 16.46
CA LYS A 248 -3.03 33.09 17.61
C LYS A 248 -2.81 31.64 17.14
N LEU A 249 -3.56 31.18 16.15
CA LEU A 249 -3.39 29.84 15.56
C LEU A 249 -1.99 29.64 14.97
N PHE A 250 -1.53 30.60 14.17
CA PHE A 250 -0.17 30.58 13.64
C PHE A 250 0.88 30.46 14.76
N GLU A 251 0.73 31.22 15.85
CA GLU A 251 1.70 31.23 16.95
C GLU A 251 1.72 29.92 17.73
N VAL A 252 0.57 29.29 17.97
CA VAL A 252 0.53 28.00 18.69
C VAL A 252 1.09 26.86 17.84
N ILE A 253 0.77 26.82 16.54
CA ILE A 253 1.29 25.80 15.60
C ILE A 253 2.80 25.96 15.42
N LEU A 254 3.27 27.19 15.18
CA LEU A 254 4.70 27.47 15.03
C LEU A 254 5.48 27.09 16.29
N LYS A 255 4.93 27.42 17.46
CA LYS A 255 5.55 27.06 18.74
C LYS A 255 5.65 25.55 18.92
N GLU A 256 4.65 24.79 18.48
CA GLU A 256 4.69 23.33 18.52
C GLU A 256 5.78 22.78 17.60
N ALA A 257 5.81 23.21 16.33
CA ALA A 257 6.78 22.75 15.34
C ALA A 257 8.24 22.92 15.78
N LEU A 258 8.52 23.98 16.53
CA LEU A 258 9.86 24.31 17.04
C LEU A 258 10.27 23.54 18.31
N LYS A 259 9.44 22.63 18.83
CA LYS A 259 9.81 21.81 19.98
C LYS A 259 10.90 20.79 19.62
N LYS A 260 11.81 20.56 20.58
CA LYS A 260 12.91 19.57 20.47
C LYS A 260 12.44 18.12 20.35
N GLN A 261 11.20 17.82 20.71
CA GLN A 261 10.67 16.45 20.60
C GLN A 261 10.61 15.96 19.15
N PHE A 262 10.61 16.88 18.18
CA PHE A 262 10.66 16.58 16.75
C PHE A 262 12.10 16.50 16.21
N ASP A 263 13.12 16.69 17.06
CA ASP A 263 14.52 16.47 16.65
C ASP A 263 14.69 14.97 16.32
N GLY A 264 15.14 14.66 15.09
CA GLY A 264 15.17 13.28 14.57
C GLY A 264 13.85 12.80 13.93
N TRP A 265 12.78 13.61 14.02
CA TRP A 265 11.47 13.39 13.39
C TRP A 265 11.06 14.62 12.61
N SER A 266 11.97 15.09 11.73
CA SER A 266 11.85 16.37 11.05
C SER A 266 10.62 16.48 10.15
N ASP A 267 10.11 15.36 9.63
CA ASP A 267 8.95 15.33 8.73
C ASP A 267 7.73 15.99 9.37
N TRP A 268 7.34 15.55 10.57
CA TRP A 268 6.21 16.16 11.30
C TRP A 268 6.45 17.63 11.67
N ARG A 269 7.71 18.03 11.90
CA ARG A 269 8.03 19.45 12.08
C ARG A 269 7.72 20.22 10.81
N PHE A 270 8.16 19.76 9.64
CA PHE A 270 7.94 20.45 8.38
C PHE A 270 6.48 20.43 7.96
N GLU A 271 5.73 19.36 8.24
CA GLU A 271 4.28 19.35 8.02
C GLU A 271 3.56 20.43 8.86
N LEU A 272 3.92 20.60 10.13
CA LEU A 272 3.38 21.71 10.94
C LEU A 272 3.80 23.09 10.42
N LEU A 273 5.04 23.24 9.92
CA LEU A 273 5.51 24.49 9.30
C LEU A 273 4.79 24.77 7.97
N ASN A 274 4.40 23.74 7.22
CA ASN A 274 3.56 23.86 6.03
C ASN A 274 2.17 24.41 6.40
N VAL A 275 1.58 23.96 7.51
CA VAL A 275 0.34 24.57 8.03
C VAL A 275 0.56 26.05 8.37
N CYS A 276 1.69 26.42 8.98
CA CYS A 276 2.02 27.83 9.20
C CYS A 276 2.09 28.64 7.89
N ALA A 277 2.52 28.03 6.78
CA ALA A 277 2.64 28.71 5.49
C ALA A 277 1.28 29.12 4.88
N ILE A 278 0.16 28.54 5.33
CA ILE A 278 -1.19 28.97 4.94
C ILE A 278 -1.42 30.46 5.25
N PHE A 279 -0.84 30.94 6.35
CA PHE A 279 -0.94 32.34 6.80
C PHE A 279 0.02 33.30 6.08
N SER A 280 0.79 32.85 5.08
CA SER A 280 1.83 33.66 4.43
C SER A 280 1.32 34.86 3.63
N HIS A 281 0.01 34.92 3.34
CA HIS A 281 -0.64 36.10 2.77
C HIS A 281 -0.52 37.34 3.70
N LYS A 282 -0.37 37.12 5.02
CA LYS A 282 -0.08 38.17 6.00
C LYS A 282 1.43 38.37 6.12
N LYS A 283 1.91 39.54 5.67
CA LYS A 283 3.34 39.88 5.61
C LYS A 283 4.10 39.67 6.92
N ASP A 284 3.50 39.99 8.06
CA ASP A 284 4.17 39.87 9.37
C ASP A 284 4.32 38.41 9.82
N LEU A 285 3.32 37.57 9.55
CA LEU A 285 3.37 36.13 9.87
C LEU A 285 4.33 35.42 8.93
N ARG A 286 4.30 35.75 7.63
CA ARG A 286 5.27 35.27 6.65
C ARG A 286 6.71 35.56 7.07
N LYS A 287 7.04 36.82 7.38
CA LYS A 287 8.38 37.19 7.85
C LYS A 287 8.82 36.42 9.09
N LYS A 288 7.87 36.14 10.00
CA LYS A 288 8.14 35.36 11.21
C LYS A 288 8.46 33.90 10.87
N LEU A 289 7.73 33.29 9.94
CA LEU A 289 8.00 31.93 9.45
C LEU A 289 9.33 31.87 8.69
N GLU A 290 9.57 32.76 7.74
CA GLU A 290 10.82 32.84 6.95
C GLU A 290 12.05 32.96 7.86
N LYS A 291 11.97 33.80 8.89
CA LYS A 291 13.05 33.90 9.89
C LYS A 291 13.30 32.58 10.63
N GLN A 292 12.27 31.81 10.96
CA GLN A 292 12.45 30.50 11.60
C GLN A 292 13.06 29.49 10.64
N LEU A 293 12.65 29.50 9.36
CA LEU A 293 13.23 28.65 8.32
C LEU A 293 14.72 28.95 8.12
N GLU A 294 15.11 30.23 8.06
CA GLU A 294 16.52 30.64 8.00
C GLU A 294 17.31 30.14 9.21
N MET A 295 16.74 30.22 10.41
CA MET A 295 17.38 29.72 11.63
C MET A 295 17.54 28.20 11.63
N LEU A 296 16.58 27.45 11.09
CA LEU A 296 16.68 25.99 10.94
C LEU A 296 17.75 25.61 9.92
N GLU A 297 17.78 26.30 8.77
CA GLU A 297 18.79 26.09 7.73
C GLU A 297 20.22 26.34 8.24
N GLN A 298 20.43 27.40 9.03
CA GLN A 298 21.73 27.75 9.61
C GLN A 298 22.20 26.76 10.68
N LYS A 299 21.26 26.12 11.38
CA LYS A 299 21.59 25.12 12.41
C LYS A 299 21.95 23.77 11.81
N ALA A 300 21.41 23.44 10.64
CA ALA A 300 21.69 22.19 9.97
C ALA A 300 23.18 22.13 9.55
N GLY A 301 23.91 21.15 10.09
CA GLY A 301 25.29 20.83 9.71
C GLY A 301 25.40 20.13 8.35
N THR A 302 26.31 19.15 8.25
CA THR A 302 26.64 18.43 7.00
C THR A 302 26.36 16.93 7.08
N SER A 303 25.67 16.45 8.11
CA SER A 303 25.22 15.06 8.16
C SER A 303 24.03 14.83 7.23
N TRP A 304 23.78 13.57 6.87
CA TRP A 304 22.69 13.21 5.96
C TRP A 304 21.31 13.70 6.42
N GLY A 305 21.01 13.60 7.73
CA GLY A 305 19.76 14.13 8.29
C GLY A 305 19.68 15.66 8.21
N GLU A 306 20.81 16.36 8.32
CA GLU A 306 20.86 17.82 8.22
C GLU A 306 20.75 18.30 6.76
N GLU A 307 21.30 17.56 5.80
CA GLU A 307 21.09 17.82 4.36
C GLU A 307 19.61 17.66 3.99
N TYR A 308 18.96 16.64 4.55
CA TYR A 308 17.52 16.46 4.42
C TYR A 308 16.73 17.64 5.00
N GLU A 309 17.04 18.10 6.22
CA GLU A 309 16.38 19.27 6.81
C GLU A 309 16.59 20.54 5.98
N LYS A 310 17.81 20.78 5.47
CA LYS A 310 18.08 21.91 4.57
C LYS A 310 17.21 21.85 3.32
N LYS A 311 17.08 20.66 2.73
CA LYS A 311 16.21 20.44 1.57
C LYS A 311 14.77 20.80 1.89
N GLN A 312 14.23 20.29 3.01
CA GLN A 312 12.86 20.57 3.43
C GLN A 312 12.61 22.06 3.69
N VAL A 313 13.57 22.77 4.32
CA VAL A 313 13.50 24.23 4.45
C VAL A 313 13.39 24.90 3.09
N LYS A 314 14.22 24.53 2.13
CA LYS A 314 14.19 25.14 0.79
C LYS A 314 12.88 24.86 0.07
N LEU A 315 12.34 23.65 0.17
CA LEU A 315 11.07 23.28 -0.43
C LEU A 315 9.92 24.14 0.12
N LEU A 316 9.85 24.31 1.44
CA LEU A 316 8.84 25.18 2.05
C LEU A 316 9.04 26.67 1.70
N GLN A 317 10.28 27.16 1.66
CA GLN A 317 10.56 28.51 1.16
C GLN A 317 10.06 28.70 -0.28
N PHE A 318 10.28 27.69 -1.14
CA PHE A 318 9.80 27.71 -2.52
C PHE A 318 8.27 27.78 -2.59
N GLU A 319 7.56 26.96 -1.82
CA GLU A 319 6.09 26.98 -1.79
C GLU A 319 5.53 28.34 -1.36
N ILE A 320 6.13 28.96 -0.35
CA ILE A 320 5.77 30.31 0.09
C ILE A 320 6.00 31.33 -1.04
N ILE A 321 7.16 31.29 -1.69
CA ILE A 321 7.50 32.20 -2.80
C ILE A 321 6.55 32.00 -3.97
N GLU A 322 6.26 30.76 -4.36
CA GLU A 322 5.34 30.45 -5.46
C GLU A 322 3.94 30.99 -5.18
N LYS A 323 3.43 30.78 -3.97
CA LYS A 323 2.10 31.25 -3.56
C LYS A 323 2.01 32.77 -3.41
N CYS A 324 3.05 33.43 -2.91
CA CYS A 324 2.97 34.84 -2.51
C CYS A 324 3.67 35.82 -3.46
N ASP A 325 4.73 35.40 -4.13
CA ASP A 325 5.55 36.26 -5.00
C ASP A 325 5.39 35.92 -6.49
N GLY A 326 4.72 34.80 -6.80
CA GLY A 326 4.35 34.38 -8.14
C GLY A 326 5.44 33.63 -8.89
N THR A 327 5.07 33.16 -10.09
CA THR A 327 5.85 32.18 -10.87
C THR A 327 7.27 32.64 -11.21
N SER A 328 7.47 33.93 -11.50
CA SER A 328 8.80 34.46 -11.85
C SER A 328 9.78 34.45 -10.67
N ALA A 329 9.30 34.77 -9.46
CA ALA A 329 10.14 34.69 -8.25
C ALA A 329 10.45 33.23 -7.91
N ALA A 330 9.45 32.34 -8.04
CA ALA A 330 9.60 30.91 -7.83
C ALA A 330 10.62 30.29 -8.80
N GLU A 331 10.59 30.68 -10.08
CA GLU A 331 11.55 30.24 -11.09
C GLU A 331 12.98 30.65 -10.75
N LYS A 332 13.20 31.92 -10.39
CA LYS A 332 14.52 32.39 -9.90
C LYS A 332 14.99 31.58 -8.70
N PHE A 333 14.09 31.22 -7.79
CA PHE A 333 14.41 30.41 -6.62
C PHE A 333 14.80 28.98 -6.99
N ILE A 334 14.08 28.34 -7.93
CA ILE A 334 14.43 27.01 -8.45
C ILE A 334 15.87 27.02 -8.99
N TYR A 335 16.18 27.92 -9.92
CA TYR A 335 17.50 27.94 -10.55
C TYR A 335 18.63 28.30 -9.58
N LYS A 336 18.35 29.13 -8.56
CA LYS A 336 19.30 29.41 -7.48
C LYS A 336 19.64 28.17 -6.66
N ASN A 337 18.71 27.23 -6.50
CA ASN A 337 18.85 26.03 -5.68
C ASN A 337 18.94 24.73 -6.51
N ILE A 338 19.26 24.83 -7.82
CA ILE A 338 19.21 23.72 -8.80
C ILE A 338 20.09 22.51 -8.45
N LYS A 339 21.06 22.68 -7.54
CA LYS A 339 21.91 21.58 -7.05
C LYS A 339 21.17 20.56 -6.20
N ILE A 340 20.00 20.92 -5.67
CA ILE A 340 19.11 20.00 -4.98
C ILE A 340 18.23 19.34 -6.04
N SER A 341 18.25 18.00 -6.08
CA SER A 341 17.54 17.18 -7.08
C SER A 341 16.08 17.59 -7.29
N ASP A 342 15.35 17.88 -6.20
CA ASP A 342 13.94 18.24 -6.24
C ASP A 342 13.70 19.57 -7.00
N PHE A 343 14.64 20.53 -6.94
CA PHE A 343 14.56 21.76 -7.74
C PHE A 343 14.96 21.53 -9.19
N ARG A 344 15.94 20.65 -9.45
CA ARG A 344 16.28 20.25 -10.81
C ARG A 344 15.09 19.60 -11.52
N GLU A 345 14.42 18.68 -10.85
CA GLU A 345 13.22 18.04 -11.37
C GLU A 345 12.09 19.04 -11.64
N LYS A 346 11.86 20.00 -10.73
CA LYS A 346 10.89 21.08 -10.95
C LYS A 346 11.26 21.93 -12.18
N ALA A 347 12.54 22.24 -12.36
CA ALA A 347 13.01 22.99 -13.53
C ALA A 347 12.80 22.20 -14.83
N ILE A 348 13.16 20.91 -14.83
CA ILE A 348 12.98 20.01 -15.98
C ILE A 348 11.49 19.86 -16.32
N THR A 349 10.64 19.64 -15.32
CA THR A 349 9.20 19.46 -15.53
C THR A 349 8.57 20.73 -16.10
N ARG A 350 8.97 21.93 -15.63
CA ARG A 350 8.52 23.20 -16.21
C ARG A 350 9.02 23.40 -17.64
N ALA A 351 10.27 23.01 -17.94
CA ALA A 351 10.80 23.06 -19.30
C ALA A 351 10.02 22.12 -20.23
N LEU A 352 9.71 20.89 -19.80
CA LEU A 352 8.86 19.94 -20.52
C LEU A 352 7.46 20.50 -20.77
N GLN A 353 6.82 21.10 -19.75
CA GLN A 353 5.49 21.73 -19.89
C GLN A 353 5.48 22.87 -20.92
N ASN A 354 6.61 23.55 -21.09
CA ASN A 354 6.79 24.61 -22.08
C ASN A 354 7.35 24.10 -23.43
N SER A 355 7.52 22.78 -23.60
CA SER A 355 8.18 22.16 -24.75
C SER A 355 9.61 22.68 -25.01
N ASP A 356 10.30 23.17 -23.98
CA ASP A 356 11.69 23.63 -24.07
C ASP A 356 12.65 22.45 -23.87
N TYR A 357 12.70 21.58 -24.88
CA TYR A 357 13.46 20.33 -24.82
C TYR A 357 14.98 20.56 -24.75
N GLU A 358 15.49 21.63 -25.35
CA GLU A 358 16.90 22.02 -25.23
C GLU A 358 17.26 22.29 -23.76
N LYS A 359 16.38 22.98 -23.03
CA LYS A 359 16.60 23.21 -21.59
C LYS A 359 16.52 21.91 -20.78
N VAL A 360 15.62 21.00 -21.15
CA VAL A 360 15.54 19.67 -20.52
C VAL A 360 16.84 18.90 -20.71
N LEU A 361 17.43 18.92 -21.91
CA LEU A 361 18.72 18.28 -22.18
C LEU A 361 19.84 18.89 -21.32
N GLU A 362 19.96 20.23 -21.28
CA GLU A 362 20.94 20.93 -20.47
C GLU A 362 20.85 20.54 -18.98
N LEU A 363 19.62 20.54 -18.45
CA LEU A 363 19.36 20.24 -17.03
C LEU A 363 19.56 18.76 -16.69
N SER A 364 19.21 17.85 -17.60
CA SER A 364 19.34 16.41 -17.39
C SER A 364 20.81 15.99 -17.46
N ILE A 365 21.54 16.40 -18.50
CA ILE A 365 22.97 16.08 -18.66
C ILE A 365 23.79 16.65 -17.50
N SER A 366 23.55 17.91 -17.11
CA SER A 366 24.22 18.48 -15.94
C SER A 366 23.79 17.80 -14.63
N GLY A 367 22.59 17.25 -14.56
CA GLY A 367 22.10 16.46 -13.44
C GLY A 367 22.84 15.13 -13.29
N GLU A 368 23.01 14.40 -14.40
CA GLU A 368 23.76 13.14 -14.43
C GLU A 368 25.19 13.30 -13.89
N GLU A 369 25.87 14.40 -14.22
CA GLU A 369 27.22 14.66 -13.70
C GLU A 369 27.22 15.06 -12.22
N VAL A 370 26.28 15.91 -11.80
CA VAL A 370 26.18 16.36 -10.39
C VAL A 370 25.81 15.20 -9.47
N ASP A 371 24.89 14.34 -9.90
CA ASP A 371 24.31 13.26 -9.11
C ASP A 371 24.91 11.88 -9.43
N LYS A 372 26.07 11.82 -10.09
CA LYS A 372 26.73 10.57 -10.52
C LYS A 372 26.91 9.48 -9.46
N GLY A 373 26.93 9.87 -8.18
CA GLY A 373 26.98 8.94 -7.04
C GLY A 373 25.65 8.23 -6.73
N TYR A 374 24.54 8.73 -7.27
CA TYR A 374 23.17 8.30 -6.98
C TYR A 374 22.53 7.70 -8.23
N ARG A 375 22.71 6.39 -8.42
CA ARG A 375 22.22 5.68 -9.63
C ARG A 375 20.75 5.95 -9.96
N GLY A 376 19.87 6.02 -8.94
CA GLY A 376 18.45 6.30 -9.16
C GLY A 376 18.18 7.72 -9.67
N LEU A 377 18.98 8.72 -9.26
CA LEU A 377 18.85 10.08 -9.80
C LEU A 377 19.40 10.17 -11.22
N VAL A 378 20.56 9.56 -11.48
CA VAL A 378 21.14 9.48 -12.83
C VAL A 378 20.13 8.86 -13.81
N HIS A 379 19.54 7.73 -13.43
CA HIS A 379 18.51 7.07 -14.22
C HIS A 379 17.31 7.99 -14.48
N LYS A 380 16.78 8.64 -13.45
CA LYS A 380 15.70 9.63 -13.59
C LYS A 380 16.04 10.78 -14.55
N TRP A 381 17.27 11.28 -14.51
CA TRP A 381 17.72 12.32 -15.45
C TRP A 381 17.83 11.79 -16.88
N GLN A 382 18.28 10.54 -17.07
CA GLN A 382 18.29 9.89 -18.37
C GLN A 382 16.88 9.72 -18.94
N GLU A 383 15.87 9.41 -18.11
CA GLU A 383 14.47 9.33 -18.56
C GLU A 383 13.97 10.68 -19.10
N TYR A 384 14.24 11.77 -18.41
CA TYR A 384 13.90 13.11 -18.90
C TYR A 384 14.68 13.50 -20.16
N ARG A 385 15.96 13.11 -20.23
CA ARG A 385 16.77 13.30 -21.44
C ARG A 385 16.18 12.55 -22.63
N TYR A 386 15.68 11.33 -22.42
CA TYR A 386 14.98 10.56 -23.43
C TYR A 386 13.72 11.27 -23.92
N GLN A 387 12.89 11.78 -23.00
CA GLN A 387 11.69 12.55 -23.35
C GLN A 387 12.02 13.81 -24.16
N ALA A 388 13.14 14.46 -23.87
CA ALA A 388 13.60 15.61 -24.66
C ALA A 388 14.02 15.20 -26.07
N TYR A 389 14.69 14.06 -26.24
CA TYR A 389 15.00 13.53 -27.56
C TYR A 389 13.75 13.13 -28.35
N GLU A 390 12.71 12.59 -27.68
CA GLU A 390 11.39 12.37 -28.29
C GLU A 390 10.79 13.70 -28.78
N GLY A 391 10.81 14.74 -27.95
CA GLY A 391 10.28 16.05 -28.29
C GLY A 391 11.03 16.82 -29.39
N LEU A 392 12.32 16.50 -29.60
CA LEU A 392 13.18 17.09 -30.63
C LEU A 392 13.24 16.26 -31.93
N ASP A 393 12.55 15.12 -31.97
CA ASP A 393 12.68 14.12 -33.04
C ASP A 393 14.15 13.68 -33.27
N ASP A 394 14.97 13.67 -32.20
CA ASP A 394 16.37 13.24 -32.24
C ASP A 394 16.47 11.71 -32.17
N VAL A 395 16.13 11.08 -33.29
CA VAL A 395 16.09 9.62 -33.44
C VAL A 395 17.43 8.96 -33.12
N GLU A 396 18.56 9.60 -33.46
CA GLU A 396 19.89 9.02 -33.23
C GLU A 396 20.17 8.84 -31.72
N ASN A 397 19.90 9.88 -30.92
CA ASN A 397 20.15 9.82 -29.49
C ASN A 397 19.06 9.04 -28.73
N GLN A 398 17.81 9.03 -29.21
CA GLN A 398 16.79 8.10 -28.69
C GLN A 398 17.25 6.65 -28.84
N ARG A 399 17.72 6.26 -30.04
CA ARG A 399 18.23 4.90 -30.28
C ARG A 399 19.36 4.57 -29.30
N LYS A 400 20.39 5.42 -29.19
CA LYS A 400 21.53 5.19 -28.27
C LYS A 400 21.09 5.00 -26.81
N LEU A 401 20.21 5.86 -26.32
CA LEU A 401 19.79 5.83 -24.92
C LEU A 401 18.82 4.67 -24.63
N ALA A 402 17.93 4.32 -25.57
CA ALA A 402 17.10 3.13 -25.44
C ALA A 402 17.96 1.85 -25.38
N TYR A 403 19.04 1.77 -26.18
CA TYR A 403 20.02 0.68 -26.06
C TYR A 403 20.57 0.61 -24.63
N GLU A 404 21.05 1.72 -24.05
CA GLU A 404 21.56 1.75 -22.67
C GLU A 404 20.52 1.27 -21.64
N PHE A 405 19.25 1.69 -21.75
CA PHE A 405 18.18 1.24 -20.86
C PHE A 405 17.93 -0.26 -20.94
N LEU A 406 17.94 -0.86 -22.14
CA LEU A 406 17.77 -2.31 -22.31
C LEU A 406 18.87 -3.10 -21.57
N PHE A 407 20.13 -2.63 -21.63
CA PHE A 407 21.23 -3.24 -20.90
C PHE A 407 21.19 -2.99 -19.38
N ASN A 408 20.52 -1.93 -18.95
CA ASN A 408 20.20 -1.65 -17.54
C ASN A 408 18.90 -2.34 -17.05
N HIS A 409 18.42 -3.33 -17.80
CA HIS A 409 17.29 -4.20 -17.44
C HIS A 409 15.90 -3.58 -17.60
N GLU A 410 15.73 -2.59 -18.48
CA GLU A 410 14.45 -1.91 -18.71
C GLU A 410 13.81 -2.29 -20.05
N TYR A 411 13.04 -3.39 -20.04
CA TYR A 411 12.35 -3.90 -21.23
C TYR A 411 11.37 -2.89 -21.86
N SER A 412 10.83 -1.95 -21.08
CA SER A 412 9.87 -0.94 -21.57
C SER A 412 10.39 -0.12 -22.74
N TYR A 413 11.71 0.06 -22.88
CA TYR A 413 12.34 0.78 -23.98
C TYR A 413 12.51 -0.03 -25.26
N TYR A 414 12.18 -1.33 -25.24
CA TYR A 414 12.35 -2.21 -26.39
C TYR A 414 11.44 -1.81 -27.55
N MET A 415 10.15 -1.64 -27.27
CA MET A 415 9.18 -1.23 -28.29
C MET A 415 9.49 0.16 -28.83
N LYS A 416 9.87 1.09 -27.95
CA LYS A 416 10.33 2.42 -28.36
C LYS A 416 11.52 2.34 -29.31
N LEU A 417 12.52 1.50 -29.00
CA LEU A 417 13.67 1.30 -29.87
C LEU A 417 13.25 0.73 -31.23
N LYS A 418 12.37 -0.28 -31.23
CA LYS A 418 11.91 -0.95 -32.45
C LYS A 418 11.14 0.00 -33.38
N GLU A 419 10.28 0.84 -32.83
CA GLU A 419 9.49 1.84 -33.59
C GLU A 419 10.35 2.92 -34.25
N LEU A 420 11.58 3.12 -33.77
CA LEU A 420 12.53 4.08 -34.35
C LEU A 420 13.25 3.55 -35.59
N TYR A 421 13.05 2.30 -36.00
CA TYR A 421 13.65 1.73 -37.21
C TYR A 421 12.58 1.33 -38.23
N GLU A 422 12.93 1.46 -39.51
CA GLU A 422 12.10 0.94 -40.59
C GLU A 422 12.05 -0.60 -40.55
N LEU A 423 10.98 -1.18 -41.11
CA LEU A 423 10.73 -2.61 -41.06
C LEU A 423 11.82 -3.46 -41.74
N ASP A 424 12.52 -2.90 -42.73
CA ASP A 424 13.61 -3.54 -43.46
C ASP A 424 14.97 -3.40 -42.75
N GLU A 425 15.17 -2.34 -41.97
CA GLU A 425 16.38 -2.14 -41.14
C GLU A 425 16.35 -2.96 -39.86
N TRP A 426 15.16 -3.17 -39.28
CA TRP A 426 15.00 -3.80 -37.96
C TRP A 426 15.66 -5.18 -37.81
N PRO A 427 15.56 -6.12 -38.78
CA PRO A 427 16.17 -7.45 -38.62
C PRO A 427 17.69 -7.41 -38.39
N GLU A 428 18.42 -6.50 -39.04
CA GLU A 428 19.86 -6.34 -38.83
C GLU A 428 20.17 -5.75 -37.45
N VAL A 429 19.36 -4.78 -37.02
CA VAL A 429 19.48 -4.13 -35.71
C VAL A 429 19.19 -5.14 -34.59
N LEU A 430 18.10 -5.90 -34.71
CA LEU A 430 17.73 -6.97 -33.78
C LEU A 430 18.84 -8.01 -33.70
N GLY A 431 19.41 -8.45 -34.83
CA GLY A 431 20.54 -9.38 -34.85
C GLY A 431 21.72 -8.88 -34.02
N ARG A 432 22.13 -7.63 -34.21
CA ARG A 432 23.20 -7.00 -33.41
C ARG A 432 22.86 -6.88 -31.93
N LEU A 433 21.61 -6.55 -31.60
CA LEU A 433 21.14 -6.45 -30.21
C LEU A 433 21.19 -7.81 -29.50
N ILE A 434 20.72 -8.86 -30.16
CA ILE A 434 20.77 -10.24 -29.65
C ILE A 434 22.22 -10.69 -29.44
N GLU A 435 23.09 -10.47 -30.43
CA GLU A 435 24.53 -10.79 -30.29
C GLU A 435 25.19 -10.05 -29.12
N ALA A 436 24.79 -8.81 -28.86
CA ALA A 436 25.32 -8.03 -27.75
C ALA A 436 24.86 -8.60 -26.40
N PHE A 437 23.58 -8.95 -26.25
CA PHE A 437 23.10 -9.65 -25.06
C PHE A 437 23.75 -11.03 -24.86
N GLU A 438 24.02 -11.78 -25.92
CA GLU A 438 24.65 -13.09 -25.83
C GLU A 438 26.11 -13.03 -25.37
N LYS A 439 26.78 -11.88 -25.58
CA LYS A 439 28.14 -11.60 -25.09
C LYS A 439 28.17 -11.21 -23.60
N GLU A 440 27.04 -10.81 -23.02
CA GLU A 440 26.96 -10.50 -21.59
C GLU A 440 27.27 -11.73 -20.74
N ARG A 441 27.95 -11.52 -19.61
CA ARG A 441 28.26 -12.60 -18.68
C ARG A 441 26.98 -13.23 -18.10
N TYR A 442 25.95 -12.41 -17.92
CA TYR A 442 24.63 -12.81 -17.44
C TYR A 442 23.57 -12.16 -18.31
N GLN A 443 22.86 -12.97 -19.10
CA GLN A 443 21.73 -12.48 -19.89
C GLN A 443 20.60 -12.05 -18.95
N SER A 444 20.13 -10.82 -19.10
CA SER A 444 19.06 -10.24 -18.30
C SER A 444 17.69 -10.83 -18.66
N THR A 445 16.69 -10.54 -17.84
CA THR A 445 15.28 -10.84 -18.16
C THR A 445 14.83 -10.14 -19.43
N VAL A 446 15.38 -8.96 -19.74
CA VAL A 446 15.10 -8.21 -20.97
C VAL A 446 15.42 -9.03 -22.22
N TYR A 447 16.56 -9.73 -22.24
CA TYR A 447 16.92 -10.61 -23.35
C TYR A 447 15.84 -11.67 -23.60
N ILE A 448 15.36 -12.31 -22.53
CA ILE A 448 14.32 -13.35 -22.62
C ILE A 448 13.01 -12.77 -23.18
N GLU A 449 12.59 -11.60 -22.71
CA GLU A 449 11.37 -10.95 -23.20
C GLU A 449 11.48 -10.58 -24.69
N ILE A 450 12.64 -10.08 -25.14
CA ILE A 450 12.91 -9.80 -26.56
C ILE A 450 12.79 -11.07 -27.40
N LEU A 451 13.38 -12.19 -26.96
CA LEU A 451 13.29 -13.45 -27.70
C LEU A 451 11.84 -13.93 -27.87
N LYS A 452 11.01 -13.76 -26.83
CA LYS A 452 9.58 -14.10 -26.86
C LYS A 452 8.82 -13.21 -27.83
N GLU A 453 9.01 -11.90 -27.74
CA GLU A 453 8.33 -10.88 -28.56
C GLU A 453 8.61 -11.11 -30.05
N GLU A 454 9.88 -11.34 -30.41
CA GLU A 454 10.31 -11.56 -31.79
C GLU A 454 10.18 -13.02 -32.26
N LYS A 455 9.66 -13.91 -31.40
CA LYS A 455 9.51 -15.34 -31.69
C LYS A 455 10.80 -16.01 -32.18
N LEU A 456 11.93 -15.64 -31.58
CA LEU A 456 13.27 -16.16 -31.91
C LEU A 456 13.48 -17.55 -31.31
N THR A 457 12.73 -18.52 -31.83
CA THR A 457 12.62 -19.87 -31.25
C THR A 457 13.94 -20.63 -31.20
N GLN A 458 14.84 -20.42 -32.15
CA GLN A 458 16.18 -21.01 -32.15
C GLN A 458 17.03 -20.53 -30.96
N GLN A 459 17.03 -19.22 -30.71
CA GLN A 459 17.74 -18.62 -29.58
C GLN A 459 17.12 -19.03 -28.25
N ILE A 460 15.78 -19.13 -28.18
CA ILE A 460 15.09 -19.62 -26.97
C ILE A 460 15.53 -21.04 -26.61
N ILE A 461 15.60 -21.96 -27.59
CA ILE A 461 16.02 -23.34 -27.30
C ILE A 461 17.50 -23.42 -26.91
N GLU A 462 18.38 -22.64 -27.55
CA GLU A 462 19.80 -22.55 -27.17
C GLU A 462 20.01 -21.98 -25.77
N TYR A 463 19.20 -20.99 -25.41
CA TYR A 463 19.19 -20.43 -24.07
C TYR A 463 18.70 -21.43 -23.03
N CYS A 464 17.64 -22.20 -23.33
CA CYS A 464 17.16 -23.29 -22.46
C CYS A 464 18.20 -24.39 -22.28
N LYS A 465 18.99 -24.72 -23.31
CA LYS A 465 20.09 -25.70 -23.21
C LYS A 465 21.15 -25.27 -22.17
N LYS A 466 21.44 -23.97 -22.06
CA LYS A 466 22.34 -23.38 -21.04
C LYS A 466 21.66 -23.26 -19.67
N HIS A 467 20.38 -22.90 -19.63
CA HIS A 467 19.59 -22.64 -18.43
C HIS A 467 18.38 -23.58 -18.33
N LYS A 468 18.65 -24.85 -18.03
CA LYS A 468 17.68 -25.95 -18.14
C LYS A 468 16.37 -25.73 -17.40
N SER A 469 16.37 -25.00 -16.29
CA SER A 469 15.14 -24.72 -15.52
C SER A 469 14.14 -23.83 -16.26
N LEU A 470 14.60 -22.98 -17.17
CA LEU A 470 13.76 -22.00 -17.86
C LEU A 470 12.88 -22.63 -18.95
N ILE A 471 13.12 -23.89 -19.32
CA ILE A 471 12.21 -24.63 -20.22
C ILE A 471 10.79 -24.69 -19.65
N MET A 472 10.64 -24.64 -18.32
CA MET A 472 9.34 -24.64 -17.66
C MET A 472 8.47 -23.45 -18.04
N ASP A 473 9.10 -22.31 -18.35
CA ASP A 473 8.41 -21.06 -18.65
C ASP A 473 8.42 -20.77 -20.17
N LEU A 474 9.46 -21.23 -20.88
CA LEU A 474 9.70 -20.91 -22.29
C LEU A 474 9.17 -21.96 -23.28
N TYR A 475 8.79 -23.17 -22.84
CA TYR A 475 8.27 -24.20 -23.74
C TYR A 475 7.08 -23.76 -24.62
N PRO A 476 6.13 -22.89 -24.19
CA PRO A 476 4.99 -22.53 -25.03
C PRO A 476 5.40 -21.88 -26.34
N TYR A 477 6.53 -21.16 -26.36
CA TYR A 477 7.07 -20.50 -27.54
C TYR A 477 7.80 -21.45 -28.50
N LEU A 478 8.10 -22.67 -28.06
CA LEU A 478 8.87 -23.66 -28.83
C LEU A 478 7.99 -24.73 -29.49
N MET A 479 6.70 -24.81 -29.14
CA MET A 479 5.83 -25.93 -29.51
C MET A 479 5.58 -26.05 -31.02
N GLU A 480 5.61 -24.94 -31.77
CA GLU A 480 5.32 -24.94 -33.21
C GLU A 480 6.51 -25.38 -34.07
N SER A 481 7.72 -24.93 -33.73
CA SER A 481 8.93 -25.10 -34.57
C SER A 481 9.99 -26.03 -33.98
N HIS A 482 10.00 -26.24 -32.67
CA HIS A 482 11.06 -26.97 -31.94
C HIS A 482 10.48 -27.98 -30.94
N PHE A 483 9.35 -28.61 -31.26
CA PHE A 483 8.64 -29.53 -30.36
C PHE A 483 9.54 -30.62 -29.77
N GLU A 484 10.30 -31.34 -30.62
CA GLU A 484 11.15 -32.44 -30.17
C GLU A 484 12.32 -31.95 -29.30
N GLU A 485 12.97 -30.85 -29.69
CA GLU A 485 14.06 -30.28 -28.88
C GLU A 485 13.57 -29.75 -27.54
N ALA A 486 12.40 -29.11 -27.52
CA ALA A 486 11.75 -28.65 -26.29
C ALA A 486 11.39 -29.83 -25.39
N ASN A 487 10.83 -30.91 -25.97
CA ASN A 487 10.53 -32.16 -25.27
C ASN A 487 11.79 -32.73 -24.60
N ASP A 488 12.88 -32.85 -25.36
CA ASP A 488 14.16 -33.36 -24.86
C ASP A 488 14.74 -32.48 -23.75
N GLN A 489 14.71 -31.16 -23.88
CA GLN A 489 15.19 -30.27 -22.82
C GLN A 489 14.34 -30.36 -21.55
N PHE A 490 13.03 -30.51 -21.69
CA PHE A 490 12.13 -30.67 -20.56
C PHE A 490 12.41 -31.99 -19.83
N ILE A 491 12.59 -33.09 -20.56
CA ILE A 491 12.99 -34.38 -20.02
C ILE A 491 14.32 -34.24 -19.28
N ASN A 492 15.34 -33.65 -19.92
CA ASN A 492 16.67 -33.45 -19.32
C ASN A 492 16.60 -32.67 -17.99
N TYR A 493 15.76 -31.64 -17.91
CA TYR A 493 15.59 -30.89 -16.66
C TYR A 493 14.90 -31.71 -15.55
N ILE A 494 13.88 -32.50 -15.90
CA ILE A 494 13.22 -33.42 -14.98
C ILE A 494 14.22 -34.47 -14.46
N GLU A 495 15.03 -35.05 -15.33
CA GLU A 495 16.02 -36.06 -14.95
C GLU A 495 17.06 -35.49 -13.99
N LEU A 496 17.62 -34.31 -14.27
CA LEU A 496 18.56 -33.64 -13.36
C LEU A 496 17.95 -33.34 -12.01
N SER A 497 16.71 -32.87 -11.99
CA SER A 497 15.96 -32.61 -10.76
C SER A 497 15.73 -33.89 -9.95
N ALA A 498 15.49 -35.02 -10.63
CA ALA A 498 15.32 -36.33 -10.02
C ALA A 498 16.64 -36.90 -9.48
N GLU A 499 17.76 -36.70 -10.19
CA GLU A 499 19.09 -37.11 -9.74
C GLU A 499 19.52 -36.38 -8.47
N GLY A 500 19.34 -35.06 -8.46
CA GLY A 500 19.82 -34.16 -7.40
C GLY A 500 19.03 -34.20 -6.09
N THR A 501 17.97 -35.03 -5.98
CA THR A 501 17.17 -35.12 -4.77
C THR A 501 17.09 -36.54 -4.18
N SER A 502 17.09 -36.60 -2.85
CA SER A 502 17.02 -37.85 -2.07
C SER A 502 15.89 -37.83 -1.02
N ASP A 503 15.09 -36.76 -0.96
CA ASP A 503 14.03 -36.59 0.03
C ASP A 503 12.63 -36.48 -0.60
N ARG A 504 11.61 -36.69 0.24
CA ARG A 504 10.22 -36.68 -0.20
C ARG A 504 9.73 -35.30 -0.68
N ARG A 505 10.32 -34.21 -0.19
CA ARG A 505 9.96 -32.86 -0.61
C ARG A 505 10.44 -32.61 -2.03
N GLY A 506 11.68 -32.98 -2.36
CA GLY A 506 12.22 -32.87 -3.70
C GLY A 506 11.56 -33.82 -4.69
N TYR A 507 11.22 -35.06 -4.30
CA TYR A 507 10.40 -35.95 -5.14
C TYR A 507 9.03 -35.34 -5.50
N ARG A 508 8.38 -34.66 -4.55
CA ARG A 508 7.13 -33.93 -4.83
C ARG A 508 7.36 -32.78 -5.80
N ASN A 509 8.50 -32.08 -5.72
CA ASN A 509 8.84 -31.03 -6.69
C ASN A 509 9.06 -31.61 -8.09
N VAL A 510 9.78 -32.73 -8.23
CA VAL A 510 9.91 -33.44 -9.52
C VAL A 510 8.55 -33.84 -10.08
N CYS A 511 7.65 -34.34 -9.23
CA CYS A 511 6.28 -34.67 -9.64
C CYS A 511 5.49 -33.43 -10.12
N LYS A 512 5.74 -32.25 -9.56
CA LYS A 512 5.16 -30.99 -10.09
C LYS A 512 5.70 -30.69 -11.49
N LEU A 513 7.01 -30.87 -11.73
CA LEU A 513 7.60 -30.68 -13.06
C LEU A 513 6.98 -31.64 -14.08
N ILE A 514 6.81 -32.92 -13.73
CA ILE A 514 6.17 -33.92 -14.59
C ILE A 514 4.70 -33.57 -14.88
N LYS A 515 3.97 -32.98 -13.93
CA LYS A 515 2.61 -32.50 -14.18
C LYS A 515 2.58 -31.37 -15.21
N THR A 516 3.54 -30.44 -15.16
CA THR A 516 3.67 -29.40 -16.20
C THR A 516 4.07 -30.01 -17.54
N TYR A 517 5.02 -30.94 -17.56
CA TYR A 517 5.40 -31.69 -18.76
C TYR A 517 4.22 -32.42 -19.40
N LYS A 518 3.38 -33.08 -18.59
CA LYS A 518 2.14 -33.72 -19.05
C LYS A 518 1.17 -32.73 -19.69
N LYS A 519 1.06 -31.50 -19.16
CA LYS A 519 0.24 -30.45 -19.78
C LYS A 519 0.82 -29.99 -21.13
N ALA A 520 2.14 -29.90 -21.22
CA ALA A 520 2.85 -29.42 -22.41
C ALA A 520 2.86 -30.45 -23.57
N PHE A 521 3.22 -31.71 -23.28
CA PHE A 521 3.47 -32.75 -24.31
C PHE A 521 2.44 -33.89 -24.28
N GLY A 522 1.44 -33.81 -23.39
CA GLY A 522 0.35 -34.76 -23.32
C GLY A 522 0.62 -36.02 -22.49
N THR A 523 -0.40 -36.88 -22.44
CA THR A 523 -0.41 -38.10 -21.62
C THR A 523 0.58 -39.13 -22.11
N ILE A 524 0.72 -39.35 -23.42
CA ILE A 524 1.56 -40.43 -23.96
C ILE A 524 3.03 -40.20 -23.58
N HIS A 525 3.55 -39.00 -23.84
CA HIS A 525 4.92 -38.61 -23.51
C HIS A 525 5.19 -38.68 -22.00
N SER A 526 4.27 -38.17 -21.17
CA SER A 526 4.43 -38.22 -19.71
C SER A 526 4.39 -39.64 -19.13
N HIS A 527 3.54 -40.54 -19.63
CA HIS A 527 3.52 -41.94 -19.17
C HIS A 527 4.81 -42.67 -19.51
N LYS A 528 5.38 -42.42 -20.71
CA LYS A 528 6.67 -42.96 -21.11
C LYS A 528 7.77 -42.51 -20.14
N LEU A 529 7.89 -41.21 -19.90
CA LEU A 529 8.87 -40.63 -18.97
C LEU A 529 8.71 -41.17 -17.54
N ILE A 530 7.48 -41.27 -17.03
CA ILE A 530 7.22 -41.84 -15.70
C ILE A 530 7.68 -43.31 -15.63
N GLY A 531 7.44 -44.09 -16.70
CA GLY A 531 7.91 -45.48 -16.81
C GLY A 531 9.44 -45.57 -16.74
N GLU A 532 10.13 -44.75 -17.53
CA GLU A 532 11.60 -44.67 -17.56
C GLU A 532 12.18 -44.26 -16.20
N LEU A 533 11.60 -43.24 -15.54
CA LEU A 533 12.01 -42.81 -14.20
C LEU A 533 11.78 -43.90 -13.14
N LYS A 534 10.65 -44.61 -13.17
CA LYS A 534 10.39 -45.74 -12.26
C LYS A 534 11.42 -46.86 -12.47
N GLN A 535 11.79 -47.16 -13.71
CA GLN A 535 12.79 -48.16 -14.03
C GLN A 535 14.20 -47.73 -13.59
N ARG A 536 14.57 -46.46 -13.77
CA ARG A 536 15.88 -45.91 -13.37
C ARG A 536 16.05 -45.85 -11.86
N TYR A 537 14.98 -45.51 -11.13
CA TYR A 537 15.00 -45.27 -9.69
C TYR A 537 14.30 -46.34 -8.84
N GLN A 538 14.33 -47.60 -9.28
CA GLN A 538 13.70 -48.75 -8.57
C GLN A 538 14.09 -48.86 -7.09
N LYS A 539 15.29 -48.40 -6.73
CA LYS A 539 15.82 -48.42 -5.35
C LYS A 539 15.36 -47.22 -4.49
N ARG A 540 14.44 -46.38 -4.97
CA ARG A 540 13.89 -45.22 -4.24
C ARG A 540 12.37 -45.38 -4.04
N PRO A 541 11.90 -46.22 -3.08
CA PRO A 541 10.47 -46.52 -2.92
C PRO A 541 9.59 -45.29 -2.70
N ALA A 542 10.08 -44.31 -1.93
CA ALA A 542 9.37 -43.06 -1.69
C ALA A 542 9.19 -42.22 -2.97
N PHE A 543 10.14 -42.30 -3.91
CA PHE A 543 10.00 -41.61 -5.20
C PHE A 543 8.98 -42.31 -6.10
N ILE A 544 9.00 -43.65 -6.13
CA ILE A 544 8.03 -44.45 -6.88
C ILE A 544 6.59 -44.20 -6.37
N ASP A 545 6.40 -44.10 -5.05
CA ASP A 545 5.11 -43.72 -4.44
C ASP A 545 4.62 -42.35 -4.95
N GLU A 546 5.48 -41.34 -4.94
CA GLU A 546 5.09 -40.00 -5.44
C GLU A 546 4.81 -40.00 -6.95
N LEU A 547 5.61 -40.70 -7.77
CA LEU A 547 5.36 -40.87 -9.21
C LEU A 547 4.03 -41.59 -9.49
N GLY A 548 3.64 -42.56 -8.64
CA GLY A 548 2.37 -43.29 -8.76
C GLY A 548 1.12 -42.44 -8.54
N LYS A 549 1.26 -41.25 -7.94
CA LYS A 549 0.14 -40.31 -7.71
C LYS A 549 -0.15 -39.41 -8.91
N ILE A 550 0.70 -39.44 -9.93
CA ILE A 550 0.50 -38.68 -11.16
C ILE A 550 -0.40 -39.53 -12.07
N ARG A 551 -1.69 -39.16 -12.12
CA ARG A 551 -2.67 -39.72 -13.07
C ARG A 551 -2.64 -38.96 -14.37
#